data_AF-A0A6N7LVX8-F1
#
_entry.id   AF-A0A6N7LVX8-F1
#
_cell.length_a   1.000
_cell.length_b   1.000
_cell.length_c   1.000
_cell.angle_alpha   90.00
_cell.angle_beta   90.00
_cell.angle_gamma   90.00
#
_symmetry.space_group_name_H-M   'P 1'
#
loop_
_entity.id
_entity.type
_entity.pdbx_description
1 polymer ?
#
loop_
_entity_poly.entity_id
_entity_poly.type
_entity_poly.pdbx_seq_one_letter_code
_entity_poly.pdbx_strand_id
1 'polypeptide(L)'
;MAIRYEAQRSADPDHASLAVLIDADNASHKIIDGLFEEIAKYGTASVKRIYGDWTAPNLGGWKDVLLKHSVQPVQQFAYTKGKNATDSSMIIDAMDLLYTKQLDGFCIVSSDSDFTRLAARLREEGLMVYGFGEEKTPEPFVSACDKFIRTEVLRSDHSPAQDENKETPAESAPAPVRKEPPPLQLIANVIDSIGDEEDWANLGTVGQLMSKRKPDFDTRLYGHKKLSDLLRAYPKWFEVKNGPGKGILVKALRK
;
A
#
# COMPACT_ATOMS: atom_id res chain seq x y z
N MET A 1 18.18 27.55 18.69
CA MET A 1 18.62 27.21 17.32
C MET A 1 19.31 25.86 17.41
N ALA A 2 18.58 24.76 17.19
CA ALA A 2 19.16 23.42 17.24
C ALA A 2 19.64 23.08 15.82
N ILE A 3 20.96 23.01 15.66
CA ILE A 3 21.61 22.56 14.42
C ILE A 3 21.27 21.07 14.28
N ARG A 4 20.38 20.72 13.35
CA ARG A 4 20.09 19.33 13.01
C ARG A 4 21.28 18.79 12.22
N TYR A 5 21.86 17.71 12.71
CA TYR A 5 22.80 16.90 11.94
C TYR A 5 21.96 16.18 10.87
N GLU A 6 22.14 16.53 9.59
CA GLU A 6 21.58 15.78 8.48
C GLU A 6 22.30 14.43 8.41
N ALA A 7 21.85 13.46 9.20
CA ALA A 7 22.20 12.07 8.96
C ALA A 7 21.65 11.72 7.57
N GLN A 8 22.55 11.38 6.66
CA GLN A 8 22.21 10.86 5.33
C GLN A 8 21.23 9.70 5.51
N ARG A 9 19.96 9.90 5.13
CA ARG A 9 18.93 8.85 5.15
C ARG A 9 19.41 7.71 4.25
N SER A 10 19.60 6.52 4.80
CA SER A 10 20.00 5.34 4.02
C SER A 10 18.84 4.91 3.13
N ALA A 11 19.06 4.88 1.81
CA ALA A 11 18.06 4.48 0.81
C ALA A 11 17.85 2.95 0.72
N ASP A 12 18.25 2.20 1.75
CA ASP A 12 18.17 0.74 1.78
C ASP A 12 16.81 0.30 2.35
N PRO A 13 15.92 -0.34 1.56
CA PRO A 13 14.62 -0.81 2.05
C PRO A 13 14.73 -1.83 3.18
N ASP A 14 15.85 -2.55 3.32
CA ASP A 14 16.07 -3.47 4.46
C ASP A 14 16.24 -2.70 5.79
N HIS A 15 16.45 -1.39 5.74
CA HIS A 15 16.66 -0.52 6.89
C HIS A 15 15.64 0.62 7.04
N ALA A 16 14.65 0.74 6.15
CA ALA A 16 13.66 1.81 6.22
C ALA A 16 12.77 1.67 7.47
N SER A 17 12.73 2.69 8.31
CA SER A 17 11.91 2.75 9.53
C SER A 17 10.57 3.42 9.25
N LEU A 18 9.47 2.69 9.43
CA LEU A 18 8.12 3.13 9.09
C LEU A 18 7.25 3.31 10.34
N ALA A 19 6.45 4.38 10.36
CA ALA A 19 5.37 4.55 11.31
C ALA A 19 4.04 4.07 10.70
N VAL A 20 3.39 3.11 11.35
CA VAL A 20 2.11 2.54 10.94
C VAL A 20 1.01 3.10 11.81
N LEU A 21 0.15 3.91 11.20
CA LEU A 21 -0.95 4.61 11.86
C LEU A 21 -2.27 4.06 11.30
N ILE A 22 -3.03 3.39 12.17
CA ILE A 22 -4.24 2.67 11.80
C ILE A 22 -5.46 3.38 12.36
N ASP A 23 -6.40 3.70 11.49
CA ASP A 23 -7.72 4.17 11.86
C ASP A 23 -8.64 2.96 12.11
N ALA A 24 -8.94 2.68 13.38
CA ALA A 24 -9.73 1.50 13.76
C ALA A 24 -11.19 1.58 13.31
N ASP A 25 -11.70 2.79 13.07
CA ASP A 25 -13.08 3.04 12.67
C ASP A 25 -13.27 2.80 11.16
N ASN A 26 -12.21 3.03 10.36
CA ASN A 26 -12.24 2.84 8.91
C ASN A 26 -11.50 1.59 8.40
N ALA A 27 -10.74 0.89 9.24
CA ALA A 27 -10.04 -0.35 8.89
C ALA A 27 -10.72 -1.59 9.47
N SER A 28 -10.48 -2.75 8.86
CA SER A 28 -10.93 -4.04 9.39
C SER A 28 -9.80 -4.81 10.06
N HIS A 29 -10.02 -5.35 11.26
CA HIS A 29 -9.04 -6.22 11.92
C HIS A 29 -8.65 -7.45 11.09
N LYS A 30 -9.46 -7.85 10.11
CA LYS A 30 -9.20 -8.99 9.21
C LYS A 30 -8.01 -8.78 8.27
N ILE A 31 -7.64 -7.54 7.97
CA ILE A 31 -6.55 -7.25 7.02
C ILE A 31 -5.18 -7.15 7.69
N ILE A 32 -5.11 -7.21 9.03
CA ILE A 32 -3.92 -6.82 9.79
C ILE A 32 -2.70 -7.70 9.55
N ASP A 33 -2.89 -9.01 9.36
CA ASP A 33 -1.81 -9.96 9.10
C ASP A 33 -1.20 -9.64 7.73
N GLY A 34 -2.03 -9.59 6.69
CA GLY A 34 -1.62 -9.21 5.34
C GLY A 34 -1.07 -7.78 5.25
N LEU A 35 -1.58 -6.85 6.07
CA LEU A 35 -1.07 -5.49 6.16
C LEU A 35 0.39 -5.46 6.61
N PHE A 36 0.74 -6.13 7.71
CA PHE A 36 2.12 -6.14 8.18
C PHE A 36 3.05 -6.95 7.27
N GLU A 37 2.56 -8.02 6.62
CA GLU A 37 3.30 -8.73 5.57
C GLU A 37 3.60 -7.84 4.36
N GLU A 38 2.64 -6.98 3.97
CA GLU A 38 2.83 -6.02 2.88
C GLU A 38 3.79 -4.90 3.28
N ILE A 39 3.67 -4.36 4.49
CA ILE A 39 4.58 -3.32 5.02
C ILE A 39 6.02 -3.81 5.09
N ALA A 40 6.23 -5.09 5.46
CA ALA A 40 7.56 -5.70 5.54
C ALA A 40 8.33 -5.71 4.21
N LYS A 41 7.64 -5.51 3.06
CA LYS A 41 8.28 -5.37 1.74
C LYS A 41 8.93 -4.01 1.52
N TYR A 42 8.56 -3.01 2.32
CA TYR A 42 8.98 -1.62 2.18
C TYR A 42 9.87 -1.15 3.33
N GLY A 43 9.80 -1.81 4.48
CA GLY A 43 10.63 -1.49 5.64
C GLY A 43 10.12 -2.14 6.93
N THR A 44 10.73 -1.75 8.04
CA THR A 44 10.38 -2.19 9.38
C THR A 44 9.33 -1.26 10.00
N ALA A 45 8.21 -1.82 10.45
CA ALA A 45 7.20 -1.10 11.21
C ALA A 45 7.69 -0.79 12.64
N SER A 46 8.45 0.28 12.80
CA SER A 46 9.10 0.69 14.07
C SER A 46 8.14 1.37 15.04
N VAL A 47 7.13 2.06 14.53
CA VAL A 47 6.02 2.60 15.33
C VAL A 47 4.73 1.98 14.82
N LYS A 48 3.92 1.42 15.72
CA LYS A 48 2.64 0.78 15.38
C LYS A 48 1.58 1.30 16.32
N ARG A 49 0.69 2.14 15.80
CA ARG A 49 -0.39 2.75 16.58
C ARG A 49 -1.72 2.57 15.88
N ILE A 50 -2.75 2.30 16.66
CA ILE A 50 -4.12 2.22 16.19
C ILE A 50 -4.99 3.16 17.02
N TYR A 51 -5.82 3.95 16.36
CA TYR A 51 -6.62 5.00 16.97
C TYR A 51 -8.09 4.62 16.89
N GLY A 52 -8.80 4.79 18.00
CA GLY A 52 -10.25 4.57 18.04
C GLY A 52 -10.80 4.73 19.45
N ASP A 53 -12.12 4.65 19.55
CA ASP A 53 -12.79 4.57 20.84
C ASP A 53 -12.90 3.12 21.30
N TRP A 54 -11.94 2.65 22.11
CA TRP A 54 -11.89 1.26 22.60
C TRP A 54 -13.02 0.92 23.59
N THR A 55 -13.86 1.90 23.96
CA THR A 55 -15.12 1.62 24.67
C THR A 55 -16.24 1.18 23.73
N ALA A 56 -16.07 1.36 22.41
CA ALA A 56 -17.05 1.01 21.41
C ALA A 56 -17.08 -0.52 21.15
N PRO A 57 -18.25 -1.17 21.19
CA PRO A 57 -18.35 -2.63 21.09
C PRO A 57 -17.93 -3.19 19.73
N ASN A 58 -17.98 -2.38 18.66
CA ASN A 58 -17.58 -2.78 17.30
C ASN A 58 -16.07 -2.95 17.13
N LEU A 59 -15.24 -2.47 18.06
CA LEU A 59 -13.78 -2.61 18.00
C LEU A 59 -13.26 -3.86 18.73
N GLY A 60 -14.14 -4.69 19.31
CA GLY A 60 -13.75 -5.88 20.08
C GLY A 60 -12.86 -6.87 19.30
N GLY A 61 -13.07 -6.99 17.98
CA GLY A 61 -12.29 -7.89 17.11
C GLY A 61 -10.82 -7.52 16.94
N TRP A 62 -10.41 -6.32 17.35
CA TRP A 62 -9.01 -5.88 17.30
C TRP A 62 -8.17 -6.45 18.44
N LYS A 63 -8.75 -6.75 19.60
CA LYS A 63 -7.99 -7.04 20.84
C LYS A 63 -6.89 -8.09 20.65
N ASP A 64 -7.24 -9.25 20.10
CA ASP A 64 -6.29 -10.37 19.93
C ASP A 64 -5.22 -10.05 18.89
N VAL A 65 -5.61 -9.34 17.84
CA VAL A 65 -4.77 -8.89 16.74
C VAL A 65 -3.72 -7.87 17.21
N LEU A 66 -4.10 -6.91 18.04
CA LEU A 66 -3.18 -5.87 18.52
C LEU A 66 -2.04 -6.46 19.35
N LEU A 67 -2.37 -7.44 20.21
CA LEU A 67 -1.38 -8.14 21.02
C LEU A 67 -0.40 -8.94 20.15
N LYS A 68 -0.92 -9.68 19.15
CA LYS A 68 -0.11 -10.47 18.22
C LYS A 68 0.95 -9.63 17.49
N HIS A 69 0.58 -8.41 17.08
CA HIS A 69 1.43 -7.55 16.27
C HIS A 69 2.19 -6.46 17.04
N SER A 70 2.01 -6.42 18.38
CA SER A 70 2.53 -5.35 19.25
C SER A 70 2.09 -3.96 18.79
N VAL A 71 0.82 -3.82 18.41
CA VAL A 71 0.22 -2.54 18.01
C VAL A 71 -0.31 -1.84 19.25
N GLN A 72 0.12 -0.60 19.47
CA GLN A 72 -0.32 0.20 20.62
C GLN A 72 -1.70 0.82 20.36
N PRO A 73 -2.73 0.51 21.17
CA PRO A 73 -4.00 1.21 21.10
C PRO A 73 -3.88 2.62 21.69
N VAL A 74 -4.37 3.61 20.93
CA VAL A 74 -4.54 5.00 21.36
C VAL A 74 -6.03 5.24 21.52
N GLN A 75 -6.46 5.49 22.76
CA GLN A 75 -7.86 5.74 23.09
C GLN A 75 -8.23 7.18 22.72
N GLN A 76 -9.35 7.33 22.02
CA GLN A 76 -10.07 8.60 21.96
C GLN A 76 -11.56 8.44 22.17
N PHE A 77 -12.11 9.23 23.09
CA PHE A 77 -13.55 9.23 23.34
C PHE A 77 -14.28 9.97 22.23
N ALA A 78 -15.27 9.31 21.63
CA ALA A 78 -16.16 9.98 20.70
C ALA A 78 -17.16 10.86 21.47
N TYR A 79 -16.90 12.17 21.57
CA TYR A 79 -17.83 13.11 22.22
C TYR A 79 -19.19 13.21 21.52
N THR A 80 -19.24 12.92 20.22
CA THR A 80 -20.44 12.86 19.39
C THR A 80 -20.19 11.88 18.25
N LYS A 81 -21.17 10.99 17.97
CA LYS A 81 -21.08 10.05 16.85
C LYS A 81 -20.87 10.78 15.52
N GLY A 82 -19.90 10.31 14.73
CA GLY A 82 -19.60 10.85 13.40
C GLY A 82 -18.78 12.15 13.38
N LYS A 83 -18.02 12.45 14.45
CA LYS A 83 -17.01 13.51 14.43
C LYS A 83 -15.60 12.93 14.42
N ASN A 84 -14.69 13.66 13.79
CA ASN A 84 -13.33 13.27 13.41
C ASN A 84 -12.34 13.36 14.59
N ALA A 85 -12.76 12.95 15.79
CA ALA A 85 -11.94 13.00 17.01
C ALA A 85 -10.77 12.01 16.93
N THR A 86 -11.03 10.79 16.46
CA THR A 86 -10.02 9.78 16.16
C THR A 86 -9.01 10.33 15.14
N ASP A 87 -9.50 10.89 14.03
CA ASP A 87 -8.67 11.41 12.95
C ASP A 87 -7.78 12.56 13.40
N SER A 88 -8.34 13.50 14.18
CA SER A 88 -7.59 14.63 14.74
C SER A 88 -6.45 14.14 15.64
N SER A 89 -6.71 13.15 16.50
CA SER A 89 -5.67 12.56 17.35
C SER A 89 -4.60 11.86 16.54
N MET A 90 -4.98 11.13 15.48
CA MET A 90 -4.05 10.45 14.60
C MET A 90 -3.19 11.45 13.82
N ILE A 91 -3.77 12.56 13.34
CA ILE A 91 -3.03 13.62 12.65
C ILE A 91 -2.04 14.31 13.59
N ILE A 92 -2.46 14.66 14.81
CA ILE A 92 -1.57 15.28 15.80
C ILE A 92 -0.38 14.37 16.09
N ASP A 93 -0.64 13.09 16.37
CA ASP A 93 0.41 12.13 16.70
C ASP A 93 1.32 11.83 15.49
N ALA A 94 0.78 11.81 14.27
CA ALA A 94 1.59 11.73 13.05
C ALA A 94 2.58 12.90 12.91
N MET A 95 2.13 14.12 13.22
CA MET A 95 2.97 15.32 13.18
C MET A 95 4.02 15.31 14.30
N ASP A 96 3.67 14.82 15.49
CA ASP A 96 4.63 14.65 16.57
C ASP A 96 5.70 13.61 16.20
N LEU A 97 5.31 12.48 15.62
CA LEU A 97 6.24 11.46 15.12
C LEU A 97 7.16 12.01 14.03
N LEU A 98 6.61 12.77 13.08
CA LEU A 98 7.37 13.42 12.01
C LEU A 98 8.51 14.29 12.55
N TYR A 99 8.29 15.01 13.66
CA TYR A 99 9.30 15.92 14.20
C TYR A 99 10.17 15.34 15.33
N THR A 100 9.73 14.26 15.98
CA THR A 100 10.42 13.68 17.14
C THR A 100 11.14 12.37 16.84
N LYS A 101 10.84 11.70 15.73
CA LYS A 101 11.44 10.41 15.35
C LYS A 101 12.17 10.53 14.02
N GLN A 102 13.14 9.65 13.83
CA GLN A 102 13.90 9.52 12.60
C GLN A 102 13.28 8.37 11.79
N LEU A 103 12.17 8.68 11.11
CA LEU A 103 11.42 7.76 10.28
C LEU A 103 11.73 8.04 8.81
N ASP A 104 11.65 7.01 7.97
CA ASP A 104 11.82 7.10 6.52
C ASP A 104 10.47 7.18 5.79
N GLY A 105 9.39 6.79 6.47
CA GLY A 105 8.05 6.83 5.90
C GLY A 105 6.92 6.57 6.88
N PHE A 106 5.72 6.75 6.37
CA PHE A 106 4.46 6.57 7.09
C PHE A 106 3.53 5.64 6.30
N CYS A 107 2.91 4.72 7.01
CA CYS A 107 1.79 3.92 6.54
C CYS A 107 0.51 4.50 7.16
N ILE A 108 -0.39 5.04 6.33
CA ILE A 108 -1.69 5.58 6.75
C ILE A 108 -2.76 4.57 6.33
N VAL A 109 -3.42 3.95 7.31
CA VAL A 109 -4.41 2.90 7.07
C VAL A 109 -5.80 3.46 7.35
N SER A 110 -6.44 4.01 6.32
CA SER A 110 -7.80 4.55 6.34
C SER A 110 -8.36 4.64 4.92
N SER A 111 -9.68 4.79 4.79
CA SER A 111 -10.34 5.12 3.52
C SER A 111 -10.90 6.54 3.51
N ASP A 112 -10.63 7.33 4.55
CA ASP A 112 -11.11 8.71 4.70
C ASP A 112 -10.24 9.71 3.92
N SER A 113 -10.90 10.61 3.17
CA SER A 113 -10.23 11.69 2.45
C SER A 113 -9.61 12.76 3.35
N ASP A 114 -9.99 12.86 4.62
CA ASP A 114 -9.46 13.87 5.53
C ASP A 114 -7.95 13.74 5.77
N PHE A 115 -7.39 12.53 5.58
CA PHE A 115 -5.94 12.29 5.65
C PHE A 115 -5.17 12.78 4.42
N THR A 116 -5.83 13.31 3.38
CA THR A 116 -5.19 13.81 2.15
C THR A 116 -4.12 14.87 2.46
N ARG A 117 -4.42 15.85 3.32
CA ARG A 117 -3.46 16.91 3.68
C ARG A 117 -2.31 16.40 4.54
N LEU A 118 -2.55 15.40 5.39
CA LEU A 118 -1.49 14.74 6.15
C LEU A 118 -0.53 14.02 5.21
N ALA A 119 -1.03 13.21 4.28
CA ALA A 119 -0.21 12.51 3.29
C ALA A 119 0.64 13.48 2.45
N ALA A 120 0.04 14.55 1.94
CA ALA A 120 0.76 15.58 1.21
C ALA A 120 1.86 16.24 2.07
N ARG A 121 1.54 16.59 3.32
CA ARG A 121 2.50 17.23 4.24
C ARG A 121 3.70 16.34 4.57
N LEU A 122 3.48 15.05 4.76
CA LEU A 122 4.56 14.08 5.02
C LEU A 122 5.51 13.95 3.81
N ARG A 123 4.96 13.98 2.59
CA ARG A 123 5.75 13.97 1.35
C ARG A 123 6.51 15.26 1.11
N GLU A 124 5.94 16.40 1.49
CA GLU A 124 6.65 17.69 1.45
C GLU A 124 7.93 17.65 2.31
N GLU A 125 7.97 16.83 3.37
CA GLU A 125 9.17 16.60 4.21
C GLU A 125 10.09 15.47 3.69
N GLY A 126 9.83 14.99 2.47
CA GLY A 126 10.62 13.98 1.79
C GLY A 126 10.51 12.59 2.40
N LEU A 127 9.42 12.27 3.10
CA LEU A 127 9.14 10.93 3.61
C LEU A 127 8.26 10.15 2.64
N MET A 128 8.48 8.83 2.59
CA MET A 128 7.64 7.92 1.82
C MET A 128 6.27 7.79 2.48
N VAL A 129 5.19 7.96 1.71
CA VAL A 129 3.83 7.75 2.21
C VAL A 129 3.16 6.57 1.51
N TYR A 130 2.83 5.55 2.30
CA TYR A 130 2.08 4.37 1.90
C TYR A 130 0.65 4.49 2.42
N GLY A 131 -0.31 4.68 1.53
CA GLY A 131 -1.73 4.64 1.86
C GLY A 131 -2.26 3.21 1.82
N PHE A 132 -3.17 2.87 2.73
CA PHE A 132 -3.89 1.60 2.73
C PHE A 132 -5.37 1.87 2.96
N GLY A 133 -6.21 1.51 1.99
CA GLY A 133 -7.66 1.73 2.10
C GLY A 133 -8.45 0.84 1.16
N GLU A 134 -9.76 0.86 1.31
CA GLU A 134 -10.69 0.09 0.47
C GLU A 134 -10.78 0.70 -0.93
N GLU A 135 -11.41 -0.02 -1.86
CA GLU A 135 -11.65 0.42 -3.23
C GLU A 135 -12.41 1.76 -3.31
N LYS A 136 -13.32 2.00 -2.35
CA LYS A 136 -14.10 3.25 -2.25
C LYS A 136 -13.28 4.47 -1.85
N THR A 137 -12.00 4.33 -1.51
CA THR A 137 -11.16 5.44 -1.06
C THR A 137 -11.08 6.52 -2.15
N PRO A 138 -11.36 7.81 -1.83
CA PRO A 138 -11.35 8.90 -2.80
C PRO A 138 -9.98 9.13 -3.47
N GLU A 139 -10.00 9.46 -4.76
CA GLU A 139 -8.80 9.73 -5.57
C GLU A 139 -7.88 10.82 -5.00
N PRO A 140 -8.37 11.90 -4.35
CA PRO A 140 -7.48 12.88 -3.71
C PRO A 140 -6.55 12.28 -2.67
N PHE A 141 -7.02 11.34 -1.86
CA PHE A 141 -6.17 10.70 -0.86
C PHE A 141 -5.19 9.71 -1.50
N VAL A 142 -5.66 8.95 -2.49
CA VAL A 142 -4.83 8.02 -3.27
C VAL A 142 -3.65 8.75 -3.93
N SER A 143 -3.94 9.85 -4.64
CA SER A 143 -2.93 10.66 -5.35
C SER A 143 -1.98 11.40 -4.41
N ALA A 144 -2.39 11.63 -3.16
CA ALA A 144 -1.53 12.23 -2.15
C ALA A 144 -0.46 11.28 -1.62
N CYS A 145 -0.57 9.96 -1.82
CA CYS A 145 0.41 8.97 -1.40
C CYS A 145 1.47 8.69 -2.49
N ASP A 146 2.63 8.16 -2.12
CA ASP A 146 3.63 7.65 -3.09
C ASP A 146 3.24 6.26 -3.60
N LYS A 147 2.59 5.46 -2.75
CA LYS A 147 1.97 4.19 -3.11
C LYS A 147 0.69 4.01 -2.32
N PHE A 148 -0.33 3.46 -2.94
CA PHE A 148 -1.61 3.17 -2.31
C PHE A 148 -1.97 1.69 -2.48
N ILE A 149 -2.14 0.96 -1.39
CA ILE A 149 -2.45 -0.47 -1.40
C ILE A 149 -3.94 -0.63 -1.07
N ARG A 150 -4.67 -1.26 -1.99
CA ARG A 150 -6.08 -1.60 -1.80
C ARG A 150 -6.19 -2.78 -0.83
N THR A 151 -6.87 -2.61 0.30
CA THR A 151 -6.90 -3.61 1.38
C THR A 151 -7.52 -4.95 0.97
N GLU A 152 -8.26 -4.96 -0.12
CA GLU A 152 -8.81 -6.12 -0.80
C GLU A 152 -7.74 -7.17 -1.14
N VAL A 153 -6.51 -6.75 -1.50
CA VAL A 153 -5.41 -7.70 -1.80
C VAL A 153 -4.69 -8.22 -0.56
N LEU A 154 -5.05 -7.72 0.62
CA LEU A 154 -4.47 -8.07 1.92
C LEU A 154 -5.34 -9.04 2.72
N ARG A 155 -6.57 -9.28 2.27
CA ARG A 155 -7.45 -10.26 2.89
C ARG A 155 -6.89 -11.65 2.59
N SER A 156 -6.33 -12.26 3.60
CA SER A 156 -6.05 -13.69 3.62
C SER A 156 -7.40 -14.41 3.71
N ASP A 157 -7.89 -14.98 2.61
CA ASP A 157 -8.90 -16.05 2.66
C ASP A 157 -8.24 -17.34 3.20
N HIS A 158 -7.62 -17.23 4.37
CA HIS A 158 -7.00 -18.30 5.12
C HIS A 158 -7.38 -18.17 6.59
N SER A 159 -8.60 -18.63 6.91
CA SER A 159 -8.75 -19.37 8.16
C SER A 159 -7.89 -20.64 8.03
N PRO A 160 -7.02 -20.97 9.00
CA PRO A 160 -6.42 -22.29 9.02
C PRO A 160 -7.55 -23.29 9.31
N ALA A 161 -8.01 -23.97 8.27
CA ALA A 161 -8.75 -25.20 8.45
C ALA A 161 -7.80 -26.20 9.11
N GLN A 162 -8.05 -26.49 10.40
CA GLN A 162 -7.78 -27.82 10.91
C GLN A 162 -8.61 -28.78 10.06
N ASP A 163 -7.96 -29.49 9.15
CA ASP A 163 -8.17 -30.92 8.99
C ASP A 163 -7.16 -31.50 7.99
N GLU A 164 -6.63 -32.64 8.38
CA GLU A 164 -5.59 -33.37 7.69
C GLU A 164 -6.06 -33.90 6.32
N ASN A 165 -5.11 -33.98 5.39
CA ASN A 165 -5.03 -34.98 4.33
C ASN A 165 -5.90 -34.76 3.06
N LYS A 166 -5.30 -34.08 2.06
CA LYS A 166 -5.31 -34.51 0.65
C LYS A 166 -4.36 -33.68 -0.22
N GLU A 167 -3.40 -34.36 -0.85
CA GLU A 167 -2.57 -33.83 -1.92
C GLU A 167 -3.43 -33.53 -3.16
N THR A 168 -3.58 -32.24 -3.46
CA THR A 168 -3.87 -31.72 -4.81
C THR A 168 -3.16 -30.37 -4.96
N PRO A 169 -2.68 -29.99 -6.17
CA PRO A 169 -1.93 -28.76 -6.35
C PRO A 169 -2.79 -27.55 -5.97
N ALA A 170 -2.32 -26.77 -5.01
CA ALA A 170 -3.01 -25.61 -4.47
C ALA A 170 -3.26 -24.55 -5.55
N GLU A 171 -4.48 -24.54 -6.08
CA GLU A 171 -5.07 -23.38 -6.72
C GLU A 171 -5.38 -22.37 -5.61
N SER A 172 -4.43 -21.47 -5.37
CA SER A 172 -4.59 -20.35 -4.43
C SER A 172 -5.86 -19.57 -4.81
N ALA A 173 -6.81 -19.48 -3.89
CA ALA A 173 -8.03 -18.69 -4.06
C ALA A 173 -7.67 -17.28 -4.57
N PRO A 174 -8.38 -16.76 -5.60
CA PRO A 174 -8.01 -15.51 -6.22
C PRO A 174 -8.26 -14.34 -5.26
N ALA A 175 -7.26 -13.48 -5.11
CA ALA A 175 -7.48 -12.12 -4.60
C ALA A 175 -8.67 -11.50 -5.36
N PRO A 176 -9.50 -10.65 -4.72
CA PRO A 176 -10.67 -10.06 -5.37
C PRO A 176 -10.27 -9.38 -6.68
N VAL A 177 -10.65 -10.02 -7.79
CA VAL A 177 -10.37 -9.54 -9.14
C VAL A 177 -11.41 -8.47 -9.47
N ARG A 178 -10.94 -7.28 -9.83
CA ARG A 178 -11.77 -6.20 -10.33
C ARG A 178 -12.55 -6.67 -11.55
N LYS A 179 -13.81 -6.30 -11.62
CA LYS A 179 -14.65 -6.53 -12.82
C LYS A 179 -14.18 -5.69 -14.01
N GLU A 180 -13.58 -4.54 -13.72
CA GLU A 180 -13.05 -3.62 -14.72
C GLU A 180 -11.71 -4.12 -15.28
N PRO A 181 -11.46 -3.95 -16.58
CA PRO A 181 -10.18 -4.29 -17.17
C PRO A 181 -9.05 -3.44 -16.56
N PRO A 182 -7.80 -3.93 -16.60
CA PRO A 182 -6.64 -3.11 -16.26
C PRO A 182 -6.57 -1.86 -17.15
N PRO A 183 -5.89 -0.79 -16.70
CA PRO A 183 -5.79 0.47 -17.43
C PRO A 183 -4.81 0.35 -18.62
N LEU A 184 -5.18 -0.43 -19.63
CA LEU A 184 -4.32 -0.82 -20.76
C LEU A 184 -3.74 0.40 -21.51
N GLN A 185 -4.55 1.43 -21.71
CA GLN A 185 -4.11 2.68 -22.36
C GLN A 185 -3.03 3.41 -21.54
N LEU A 186 -3.21 3.47 -20.22
CA LEU A 186 -2.21 4.10 -19.34
C LEU A 186 -0.88 3.33 -19.38
N ILE A 187 -0.96 1.99 -19.31
CA ILE A 187 0.22 1.13 -19.40
C ILE A 187 0.93 1.34 -20.75
N ALA A 188 0.19 1.35 -21.86
CA ALA A 188 0.75 1.61 -23.19
C ALA A 188 1.45 2.98 -23.26
N ASN A 189 0.79 4.04 -22.76
CA ASN A 189 1.38 5.38 -22.73
C ASN A 189 2.65 5.46 -21.86
N VAL A 190 2.74 4.66 -20.80
CA VAL A 190 3.95 4.56 -19.96
C VAL A 190 5.07 3.86 -20.72
N ILE A 191 4.78 2.73 -21.37
CA ILE A 191 5.74 1.99 -22.19
C ILE A 191 6.29 2.89 -23.32
N ASP A 192 5.41 3.55 -24.08
CA ASP A 192 5.79 4.45 -25.17
C ASP A 192 6.66 5.63 -24.69
N SER A 193 6.45 6.11 -23.46
CA SER A 193 7.27 7.20 -22.91
C SER A 193 8.67 6.78 -22.46
N ILE A 194 8.93 5.47 -22.36
CA ILE A 194 10.21 4.88 -21.93
C ILE A 194 10.94 4.23 -23.10
N GLY A 195 10.22 3.83 -24.15
CA GLY A 195 10.76 3.09 -25.29
C GLY A 195 12.02 3.72 -25.89
N ASP A 196 12.97 2.86 -26.24
CA ASP A 196 14.19 3.24 -26.97
C ASP A 196 13.94 3.41 -28.48
N GLU A 197 15.01 3.48 -29.28
CA GLU A 197 14.92 3.62 -30.75
C GLU A 197 14.18 2.45 -31.44
N GLU A 198 14.07 1.29 -30.78
CA GLU A 198 13.30 0.13 -31.26
C GLU A 198 11.90 0.01 -30.60
N ASP A 199 11.50 1.03 -29.83
CA ASP A 199 10.33 1.13 -28.94
C ASP A 199 10.26 0.03 -27.86
N TRP A 200 11.40 -0.53 -27.42
CA TRP A 200 11.42 -1.47 -26.30
C TRP A 200 11.68 -0.72 -24.99
N ALA A 201 10.89 -1.04 -23.97
CA ALA A 201 11.04 -0.49 -22.62
C ALA A 201 11.42 -1.59 -21.63
N ASN A 202 12.28 -1.26 -20.66
CA ASN A 202 12.58 -2.15 -19.54
C ASN A 202 11.35 -2.27 -18.60
N LEU A 203 10.90 -3.50 -18.35
CA LEU A 203 9.71 -3.76 -17.50
C LEU A 203 9.85 -3.20 -16.08
N GLY A 204 11.05 -3.22 -15.50
CA GLY A 204 11.31 -2.66 -14.18
C GLY A 204 11.08 -1.15 -14.16
N THR A 205 11.60 -0.44 -15.15
CA THR A 205 11.39 1.01 -15.33
C THR A 205 9.92 1.33 -15.58
N VAL A 206 9.22 0.52 -16.39
CA VAL A 206 7.76 0.64 -16.60
C VAL A 206 7.01 0.49 -15.29
N GLY A 207 7.34 -0.51 -14.48
CA GLY A 207 6.74 -0.71 -13.15
C GLY A 207 6.96 0.49 -12.23
N GLN A 208 8.18 1.03 -12.18
CA GLN A 208 8.51 2.21 -11.38
C GLN A 208 7.71 3.45 -11.83
N LEU A 209 7.62 3.71 -13.13
CA LEU A 209 6.86 4.86 -13.65
C LEU A 209 5.35 4.67 -13.48
N MET A 210 4.84 3.45 -13.60
CA MET A 210 3.45 3.11 -13.30
C MET A 210 3.10 3.43 -11.85
N SER A 211 3.92 3.01 -10.88
CA SER A 211 3.70 3.34 -9.46
C SER A 211 3.70 4.84 -9.20
N LYS A 212 4.54 5.62 -9.90
CA LYS A 212 4.56 7.09 -9.79
C LYS A 212 3.33 7.77 -10.41
N ARG A 213 2.83 7.27 -11.54
CA ARG A 213 1.68 7.87 -12.26
C ARG A 213 0.32 7.44 -11.71
N LYS A 214 0.23 6.21 -11.20
CA LYS A 214 -0.98 5.63 -10.63
C LYS A 214 -0.62 4.90 -9.33
N PRO A 215 -0.60 5.62 -8.18
CA PRO A 215 -0.15 5.07 -6.89
C PRO A 215 -0.91 3.80 -6.45
N ASP A 216 -2.16 3.64 -6.87
CA ASP A 216 -3.01 2.48 -6.55
C ASP A 216 -2.96 1.33 -7.58
N PHE A 217 -2.06 1.40 -8.56
CA PHE A 217 -1.91 0.32 -9.53
C PHE A 217 -1.28 -0.92 -8.88
N ASP A 218 -2.05 -2.01 -8.85
CA ASP A 218 -1.61 -3.33 -8.37
C ASP A 218 -2.11 -4.42 -9.33
N THR A 219 -1.21 -5.28 -9.79
CA THR A 219 -1.54 -6.35 -10.74
C THR A 219 -2.42 -7.43 -10.12
N ARG A 220 -2.38 -7.59 -8.78
CA ARG A 220 -3.18 -8.57 -8.03
C ARG A 220 -4.67 -8.26 -8.13
N LEU A 221 -5.04 -6.97 -8.23
CA LEU A 221 -6.41 -6.53 -8.47
C LEU A 221 -6.96 -6.99 -9.82
N TYR A 222 -6.08 -7.44 -10.73
CA TYR A 222 -6.45 -7.95 -12.05
C TYR A 222 -6.13 -9.45 -12.19
N GLY A 223 -5.85 -10.15 -11.08
CA GLY A 223 -5.58 -11.59 -11.07
C GLY A 223 -4.15 -11.99 -11.43
N HIS A 224 -3.20 -11.05 -11.46
CA HIS A 224 -1.82 -11.32 -11.86
C HIS A 224 -0.81 -11.03 -10.74
N LYS A 225 0.08 -11.99 -10.47
CA LYS A 225 1.14 -11.84 -9.44
C LYS A 225 2.26 -10.90 -9.88
N LYS A 226 2.53 -10.81 -11.18
CA LYS A 226 3.59 -9.98 -11.75
C LYS A 226 3.07 -9.13 -12.90
N LEU A 227 3.70 -7.98 -13.12
CA LEU A 227 3.41 -7.12 -14.27
C LEU A 227 3.64 -7.85 -15.60
N SER A 228 4.69 -8.68 -15.70
CA SER A 228 4.93 -9.50 -16.89
C SER A 228 3.74 -10.40 -17.24
N ASP A 229 3.09 -10.97 -16.22
CA ASP A 229 1.99 -11.93 -16.40
C ASP A 229 0.74 -11.18 -16.87
N LEU A 230 0.49 -10.00 -16.29
CA LEU A 230 -0.57 -9.09 -16.74
C LEU A 230 -0.37 -8.72 -18.21
N LEU A 231 0.82 -8.25 -18.60
CA LEU A 231 1.05 -7.82 -19.99
C LEU A 231 0.93 -8.97 -20.99
N ARG A 232 1.39 -10.18 -20.63
CA ARG A 232 1.23 -11.39 -21.46
C ARG A 232 -0.23 -11.80 -21.64
N ALA A 233 -1.12 -11.47 -20.70
CA ALA A 233 -2.55 -11.74 -20.83
C ALA A 233 -3.25 -10.83 -21.85
N TYR A 234 -2.60 -9.74 -22.29
CA TYR A 234 -3.12 -8.81 -23.30
C TYR A 234 -2.21 -8.70 -24.54
N PRO A 235 -2.02 -9.79 -25.31
CA PRO A 235 -1.11 -9.81 -26.46
C PRO A 235 -1.56 -8.92 -27.63
N LYS A 236 -2.79 -8.42 -27.62
CA LYS A 236 -3.28 -7.41 -28.57
C LYS A 236 -2.79 -6.00 -28.25
N TRP A 237 -2.30 -5.79 -27.03
CA TRP A 237 -1.83 -4.50 -26.53
C TRP A 237 -0.33 -4.47 -26.30
N PHE A 238 0.28 -5.61 -25.95
CA PHE A 238 1.67 -5.64 -25.53
C PHE A 238 2.42 -6.85 -26.10
N GLU A 239 3.69 -6.62 -26.41
CA GLU A 239 4.67 -7.67 -26.66
C GLU A 239 5.65 -7.75 -25.48
N VAL A 240 5.98 -8.96 -25.05
CA VAL A 240 6.85 -9.21 -23.88
C VAL A 240 7.92 -10.24 -24.23
N LYS A 241 9.19 -9.82 -24.22
CA LYS A 241 10.35 -10.68 -24.51
C LYS A 241 11.40 -10.62 -23.40
N ASN A 242 12.30 -11.60 -23.39
CA ASN A 242 13.47 -11.58 -22.52
C ASN A 242 14.49 -10.57 -23.10
N GLY A 243 15.00 -9.70 -22.24
CA GLY A 243 16.08 -8.77 -22.57
C GLY A 243 17.45 -9.34 -22.22
N PRO A 244 18.53 -8.55 -22.40
CA PRO A 244 19.85 -8.92 -21.92
C PRO A 244 19.85 -9.15 -20.40
N GLY A 245 20.53 -10.21 -19.96
CA GLY A 245 20.53 -10.66 -18.56
C GLY A 245 19.22 -11.32 -18.12
N LYS A 246 18.81 -11.10 -16.86
CA LYS A 246 17.49 -11.52 -16.34
C LYS A 246 16.40 -10.44 -16.54
N GLY A 247 16.64 -9.47 -17.43
CA GLY A 247 15.72 -8.37 -17.70
C GLY A 247 14.55 -8.80 -18.59
N ILE A 248 13.41 -8.12 -18.44
CA ILE A 248 12.24 -8.27 -19.34
C ILE A 248 12.06 -6.96 -20.10
N LEU A 249 11.89 -7.08 -21.41
CA LEU A 249 11.58 -5.96 -22.29
C LEU A 249 10.13 -6.05 -22.75
N VAL A 250 9.47 -4.90 -22.83
CA VAL A 250 8.09 -4.77 -23.26
C VAL A 250 7.92 -3.68 -24.29
N LYS A 251 7.00 -3.89 -25.21
CA LYS A 251 6.63 -2.93 -26.26
C LYS A 251 5.12 -2.81 -26.31
N ALA A 252 4.61 -1.59 -26.47
CA ALA A 252 3.19 -1.37 -26.70
C ALA A 252 2.89 -1.57 -28.19
N LEU A 253 1.84 -2.33 -28.47
CA LEU A 253 1.35 -2.56 -29.82
C LEU A 253 0.30 -1.50 -30.10
N ARG A 254 0.63 -0.54 -30.95
CA ARG A 254 -0.34 0.45 -31.42
C ARG A 254 -1.41 -0.24 -32.26
N LYS A 255 -2.66 0.14 -32.02
CA LYS A 255 -3.70 0.10 -33.05
C LYS A 255 -3.68 1.40 -33.81
#